data_AF-A0A970K9T9-F1
#
_entry.id   AF-A0A970K9T9-F1
#
_cell.length_a   1.000
_cell.length_b   1.000
_cell.length_c   1.000
_cell.angle_alpha   90.00
_cell.angle_beta   90.00
_cell.angle_gamma   90.00
#
_symmetry.space_group_name_H-M   'P 1'
#
loop_
_entity.id
_entity.type
_entity.pdbx_description
1 polymer ?
#
loop_
_entity_poly.entity_id
_entity_poly.type
_entity_poly.pdbx_seq_one_letter_code
_entity_poly.pdbx_strand_id
1 'polypeptide(L)'
;MKNIELINASAGSGKTFSLTQRIAEALKSGIEPEELMATTFTNKAADELRERIRVELLKNKQVEEAGRIYDGFIGTVNSICARLLTEYALDA
;
A
#
# COMPACT_ATOMS: atom_id res chain seq x y z
N MET A 1 5.70 -5.11 -19.86
CA MET A 1 4.71 -6.04 -19.26
C MET A 1 5.32 -7.13 -18.35
N LYS A 2 6.62 -7.10 -17.98
CA LYS A 2 7.27 -8.19 -17.21
C LYS A 2 7.03 -8.18 -15.67
N ASN A 3 6.25 -7.25 -15.11
CA ASN A 3 6.11 -7.05 -13.66
C ASN A 3 4.67 -7.18 -13.14
N ILE A 4 3.82 -7.99 -13.79
CA ILE A 4 2.44 -8.21 -13.33
C ILE A 4 2.36 -9.60 -12.69
N GLU A 5 1.95 -9.64 -11.42
CA GLU A 5 1.65 -10.88 -10.74
C GLU A 5 0.17 -10.93 -10.37
N LEU A 6 -0.48 -12.04 -10.73
CA LEU A 6 -1.87 -12.28 -10.42
C LEU A 6 -1.94 -13.37 -9.36
N ILE A 7 -2.38 -13.00 -8.16
CA ILE A 7 -2.56 -13.93 -7.05
C ILE A 7 -4.03 -14.33 -7.01
N ASN A 8 -4.34 -15.56 -7.39
CA ASN A 8 -5.64 -16.14 -7.11
C ASN A 8 -5.69 -16.61 -5.65
N ALA A 9 -6.73 -16.23 -4.91
CA ALA A 9 -6.80 -16.65 -3.53
C ALA A 9 -8.22 -16.68 -2.95
N SER A 10 -8.50 -17.78 -2.25
CA SER A 10 -9.75 -18.06 -1.55
C SER A 10 -9.85 -17.34 -0.19
N ALA A 11 -11.03 -17.37 0.42
CA ALA A 11 -11.19 -16.86 1.79
C ALA A 11 -10.23 -17.59 2.75
N GLY A 12 -9.62 -16.86 3.69
CA GLY A 12 -8.70 -17.42 4.68
C GLY A 12 -7.31 -17.81 4.18
N SER A 13 -6.99 -17.63 2.88
CA SER A 13 -5.71 -18.07 2.30
C SER A 13 -4.49 -17.20 2.65
N GLY A 14 -4.61 -16.27 3.59
CA GLY A 14 -3.51 -15.37 3.97
C GLY A 14 -3.14 -14.30 2.95
N LYS A 15 -4.01 -13.96 1.97
CA LYS A 15 -3.76 -12.90 0.96
C LYS A 15 -3.15 -11.64 1.55
N THR A 16 -3.82 -11.09 2.55
CA THR A 16 -3.43 -9.82 3.15
C THR A 16 -2.07 -9.92 3.81
N PHE A 17 -1.77 -11.05 4.46
CA PHE A 17 -0.46 -11.30 5.05
C PHE A 17 0.64 -11.39 3.99
N SER A 18 0.41 -12.14 2.92
CA SER A 18 1.38 -12.23 1.81
C SER A 18 1.59 -10.86 1.15
N LEU A 19 0.53 -10.08 0.97
CA LEU A 19 0.61 -8.71 0.42
C LEU A 19 1.47 -7.80 1.30
N THR A 20 1.28 -7.82 2.63
CA THR A 20 2.06 -6.96 3.54
C THR A 20 3.54 -7.35 3.59
N GLN A 21 3.84 -8.65 3.55
CA GLN A 21 5.24 -9.14 3.46
C GLN A 21 5.93 -8.62 2.20
N ARG A 22 5.25 -8.75 1.05
CA ARG A 22 5.80 -8.29 -0.23
C ARG A 22 6.02 -6.79 -0.28
N ILE A 23 5.12 -6.01 0.32
CA ILE A 23 5.30 -4.55 0.43
C ILE A 23 6.53 -4.25 1.30
N ALA A 24 6.69 -4.92 2.44
CA ALA A 24 7.86 -4.73 3.29
C ALA A 24 9.18 -5.08 2.57
N GLU A 25 9.20 -6.18 1.80
CA GLU A 25 10.34 -6.58 0.97
C GLU A 25 10.65 -5.55 -0.14
N ALA A 26 9.61 -5.03 -0.81
CA ALA A 26 9.75 -3.99 -1.83
C ALA A 26 10.37 -2.71 -1.24
N LEU A 27 9.85 -2.25 -0.10
CA LEU A 27 10.39 -1.07 0.59
C LEU A 27 11.84 -1.31 1.04
N LYS A 28 12.14 -2.51 1.55
CA LYS A 28 13.51 -2.90 1.91
C LYS A 28 14.45 -2.91 0.70
N SER A 29 13.94 -3.14 -0.50
CA SER A 29 14.71 -3.12 -1.75
C SER A 29 14.99 -1.71 -2.30
N GLY A 30 14.52 -0.66 -1.62
CA GLY A 30 14.77 0.73 -1.97
C GLY A 30 13.60 1.43 -2.68
N ILE A 31 12.40 0.83 -2.70
CA ILE A 31 11.19 1.55 -3.09
C ILE A 31 10.78 2.44 -1.91
N GLU A 32 10.45 3.69 -2.18
CA GLU A 32 10.03 4.63 -1.14
C GLU A 32 8.52 4.46 -0.82
N PRO A 33 8.08 4.65 0.44
CA PRO A 33 6.66 4.53 0.81
C PRO A 33 5.71 5.42 -0.01
N GLU A 34 6.17 6.57 -0.47
CA GLU A 34 5.44 7.53 -1.30
C GLU A 34 5.17 7.01 -2.72
N GLU A 35 5.99 6.05 -3.18
CA GLU A 35 5.84 5.39 -4.48
C GLU A 35 4.82 4.23 -4.44
N LEU A 36 4.35 3.84 -3.24
CA LEU A 36 3.40 2.76 -3.05
C LEU A 36 1.96 3.22 -3.37
N MET A 37 1.31 2.56 -4.32
CA MET A 37 -0.15 2.64 -4.51
C MET A 37 -0.81 1.30 -4.16
N ALA A 38 -1.78 1.34 -3.24
CA ALA A 38 -2.59 0.20 -2.86
C ALA A 38 -4.06 0.58 -2.71
N THR A 39 -4.92 0.00 -3.56
CA THR A 39 -6.36 0.29 -3.60
C THR A 39 -7.19 -0.85 -3.04
N THR A 40 -8.30 -0.53 -2.37
CA THR A 40 -9.33 -1.50 -1.98
C THR A 40 -10.74 -0.89 -2.11
N PHE A 41 -11.79 -1.68 -1.86
CA PHE A 41 -13.17 -1.26 -2.11
C PHE A 41 -13.79 -0.42 -0.98
N THR A 42 -13.27 -0.51 0.24
CA THR A 42 -13.85 0.19 1.40
C THR A 42 -12.79 0.96 2.17
N ASN A 43 -13.18 2.10 2.76
CA ASN A 43 -12.28 2.90 3.61
C ASN A 43 -11.74 2.06 4.78
N LYS A 44 -12.61 1.26 5.41
CA LYS A 44 -12.21 0.35 6.49
C LYS A 44 -11.12 -0.64 6.05
N ALA A 45 -11.25 -1.25 4.88
CA ALA A 45 -10.23 -2.16 4.37
C ALA A 45 -8.91 -1.43 4.05
N ALA A 46 -8.98 -0.16 3.62
CA ALA A 46 -7.80 0.64 3.34
C ALA A 46 -7.04 0.97 4.63
N ASP A 47 -7.76 1.37 5.68
CA ASP A 47 -7.19 1.65 6.99
C ASP A 47 -6.60 0.39 7.62
N GLU A 48 -7.30 -0.74 7.54
CA GLU A 48 -6.78 -2.03 7.98
C GLU A 48 -5.53 -2.46 7.21
N LEU A 49 -5.50 -2.26 5.89
CA LEU A 49 -4.33 -2.58 5.07
C LEU A 49 -3.13 -1.71 5.45
N ARG A 50 -3.33 -0.40 5.61
CA ARG A 50 -2.29 0.55 6.02
C ARG A 50 -1.68 0.17 7.37
N GLU A 51 -2.52 -0.11 8.36
CA GLU A 51 -2.05 -0.50 9.69
C GLU A 51 -1.30 -1.84 9.66
N ARG A 52 -1.76 -2.82 8.88
CA ARG A 52 -1.05 -4.09 8.72
C ARG A 52 0.32 -3.91 8.10
N ILE A 53 0.46 -3.05 7.09
CA ILE A 53 1.76 -2.75 6.48
C ILE A 53 2.67 -2.08 7.51
N ARG A 54 2.17 -1.06 8.23
CA ARG A 54 2.91 -0.37 9.28
C ARG A 54 3.43 -1.35 10.34
N VAL A 55 2.56 -2.22 10.86
CA VAL A 55 2.93 -3.24 11.86
C VAL A 55 3.99 -4.18 11.30
N GLU A 56 3.88 -4.58 10.03
CA GLU A 56 4.86 -5.46 9.40
C GLU A 56 6.24 -4.79 9.25
N LEU A 57 6.26 -3.53 8.82
CA LEU A 57 7.50 -2.74 8.75
C LEU A 57 8.16 -2.60 10.12
N LEU A 58 7.39 -2.32 11.18
CA LEU A 58 7.90 -2.24 12.55
C LEU A 58 8.50 -3.58 13.02
N LYS A 59 7.89 -4.72 12.70
CA LYS A 59 8.45 -6.05 13.00
C LYS A 59 9.79 -6.26 12.30
N ASN A 60 9.92 -5.75 11.08
CA ASN A 60 11.12 -5.86 10.27
C ASN A 60 12.17 -4.77 10.57
N LYS A 61 11.95 -3.94 11.61
CA LYS A 61 12.82 -2.82 12.03
C LYS A 61 12.95 -1.71 10.97
N GLN A 62 11.99 -1.62 10.04
CA GLN A 62 11.86 -0.57 9.03
C GLN A 62 11.07 0.61 9.63
N VAL A 63 11.66 1.24 10.66
CA VAL A 63 10.97 2.25 11.49
C VAL A 63 10.69 3.54 10.71
N GLU A 64 11.61 3.93 9.83
CA GLU A 64 11.48 5.14 9.03
C GLU A 64 10.33 4.99 8.03
N GLU A 65 10.31 3.88 7.30
CA GLU A 65 9.29 3.54 6.31
C GLU A 65 7.92 3.36 6.97
N ALA A 66 7.88 2.78 8.17
CA ALA A 66 6.65 2.69 8.97
C ALA A 66 6.08 4.07 9.38
N GLY A 67 6.96 5.08 9.52
CA GLY A 67 6.59 6.46 9.78
C GLY A 67 5.98 7.14 8.54
N ARG A 68 6.54 6.87 7.36
CA ARG A 68 6.17 7.49 6.07
C ARG A 68 5.08 6.73 5.30
N ILE A 69 4.60 5.59 5.80
CA ILE A 69 3.58 4.78 5.10
C ILE A 69 2.26 5.54 4.84
N TYR A 70 1.99 6.61 5.60
CA TYR A 70 0.82 7.48 5.40
C TYR A 70 0.97 8.43 4.21
N ASP A 71 2.18 8.64 3.71
CA ASP A 71 2.44 9.51 2.57
C ASP A 71 2.14 8.81 1.23
N GLY A 72 2.17 7.48 1.22
CA GLY A 72 1.79 6.63 0.09
C GLY A 72 0.29 6.68 -0.28
N PHE A 73 -0.03 6.20 -1.48
CA PHE A 73 -1.39 6.16 -2.02
C PHE A 73 -2.12 4.88 -1.58
N ILE A 74 -2.46 4.79 -0.29
CA ILE A 74 -3.22 3.66 0.28
C ILE A 74 -4.65 4.10 0.60
N GLY A 75 -5.64 3.60 -0.15
CA GLY A 75 -7.00 4.12 -0.08
C GLY A 75 -8.02 3.31 -0.88
N THR A 76 -9.22 3.87 -1.04
CA THR A 76 -10.13 3.41 -2.09
C THR A 76 -9.72 3.98 -3.44
N VAL A 77 -10.18 3.37 -4.53
CA VAL A 77 -10.01 3.92 -5.89
C VAL A 77 -10.47 5.38 -5.93
N ASN A 78 -11.66 5.67 -5.38
CA ASN A 78 -12.23 7.01 -5.37
C ASN A 78 -11.38 8.01 -4.56
N SER A 79 -10.92 7.61 -3.37
CA SER A 79 -10.08 8.47 -2.52
C SER A 79 -8.75 8.81 -3.17
N ILE A 80 -8.12 7.82 -3.83
CA ILE A 80 -6.85 8.02 -4.54
C ILE A 80 -7.04 8.91 -5.77
N CYS A 81 -8.07 8.66 -6.59
CA CYS A 81 -8.40 9.53 -7.72
C CYS A 81 -8.68 10.97 -7.28
N ALA A 82 -9.44 11.16 -6.18
CA ALA A 82 -9.71 12.49 -5.64
C ALA A 82 -8.44 13.21 -5.15
N ARG A 83 -7.52 12.49 -4.49
CA ARG A 83 -6.21 13.02 -4.08
C ARG A 83 -5.40 13.47 -5.30
N LEU A 84 -5.28 12.62 -6.31
CA LEU A 84 -4.56 12.95 -7.55
C LEU A 84 -5.15 14.18 -8.25
N LEU A 85 -6.47 14.25 -8.39
CA LEU A 85 -7.13 15.41 -8.99
C LEU A 85 -6.90 16.69 -8.19
N THR A 86 -6.78 16.60 -6.87
CA THR A 86 -6.53 17.75 -6.00
C THR A 86 -5.07 18.21 -6.08
N GLU A 87 -4.12 17.27 -6.08
CA GLU A 87 -2.68 17.55 -6.16
C GLU A 87 -2.27 18.12 -7.52
N TYR A 88 -2.86 17.62 -8.61
CA TYR A 88 -2.50 17.97 -9.99
C TYR A 88 -3.58 18.82 -10.70
N ALA A 89 -4.45 19.50 -9.94
CA ALA A 89 -5.58 20.26 -10.48
C ALA A 89 -5.19 21.34 -11.51
N LEU A 90 -3.96 21.86 -11.43
CA LEU A 90 -3.46 22.94 -12.28
C LEU A 90 -2.55 22.46 -13.43
N ASP A 91 -2.22 21.17 -13.47
CA ASP A 91 -1.33 20.58 -14.49
C ASP A 91 -2.12 19.99 -15.68
N ALA A 92 -3.39 20.39 -15.84
CA ALA A 92 -4.30 19.96 -16.90
C ALA A 92 -4.49 21.01 -18.00
#